data_AF-A0A9W8V0H1-F1
#
_entry.id   AF-A0A9W8V0H1-F1
#
_cell.length_a   1.000
_cell.length_b   1.000
_cell.length_c   1.000
_cell.angle_alpha   90.00
_cell.angle_beta   90.00
_cell.angle_gamma   90.00
#
_symmetry.space_group_name_H-M   'P 1'
#
loop_
_entity.id
_entity.type
_entity.pdbx_description
1 polymer ?
#
loop_
_entity_poly.entity_id
_entity_poly.type
_entity_poly.pdbx_seq_one_letter_code
_entity_poly.pdbx_strand_id
1 'polypeptide(L)'
;MAGRLFGTEASNDAILYKLIQEALDRNELPQWSSEPFDIIVLDEFQDCTGSLFWLTNCFIQANQKRAGGKPARIVALGDERQAIYRFRDADGRYLTLAPELFGPVSLYPFAKIPLRQSFRLSEQSVRFINEVFLGGESCIVSNKTGPKPIVLKCAPFDSSALARKLWPLIKHYGAENTAILSPSVRQHGTKQGPLQKVVNRLSKKYGVPIHVPPNEEVSLNDKVINGKMCVSTIHQFKGNERDLVVVFGIDASYFKNFGRHLPEDRCPNETFVALTRAKEQLVLIHHEDKKLMPFVSAKALYETADITDMTKSQRGFEAPGAPGRPAKNGLALPRTVAVRDMVRHIKDECLEKVIRDYLHIQKLPYLPGDEHINL
;
A
#
# COMPACT_ATOMS: atom_id res chain seq x y z
N MET A 1 -17.43 -6.12 12.49
CA MET A 1 -18.12 -5.09 13.31
C MET A 1 -19.52 -4.80 12.79
N ALA A 2 -19.67 -4.26 11.56
CA ALA A 2 -20.97 -3.88 10.98
C ALA A 2 -22.03 -5.00 11.06
N GLY A 3 -21.67 -6.22 10.66
CA GLY A 3 -22.59 -7.38 10.72
C GLY A 3 -23.19 -7.66 12.09
N ARG A 4 -22.44 -7.43 13.18
CA ARG A 4 -22.96 -7.62 14.54
C ARG A 4 -23.80 -6.45 15.03
N LEU A 5 -23.49 -5.23 14.59
CA LEU A 5 -24.21 -4.01 14.98
C LEU A 5 -25.54 -3.88 14.26
N PHE A 6 -25.58 -4.22 12.98
CA PHE A 6 -26.77 -4.07 12.13
C PHE A 6 -27.51 -5.39 11.86
N GLY A 7 -26.98 -6.53 12.32
CA GLY A 7 -27.51 -7.85 11.97
C GLY A 7 -27.41 -8.21 10.47
N THR A 8 -26.72 -7.37 9.68
CA THR A 8 -26.59 -7.51 8.22
C THR A 8 -25.12 -7.45 7.82
N GLU A 9 -24.66 -8.46 7.08
CA GLU A 9 -23.28 -8.50 6.60
C GLU A 9 -23.02 -7.39 5.56
N ALA A 10 -22.07 -6.51 5.87
CA ALA A 10 -21.61 -5.47 4.95
C ALA A 10 -20.39 -6.01 4.18
N SER A 11 -20.64 -6.55 2.98
CA SER A 11 -19.59 -7.16 2.15
C SER A 11 -18.80 -6.15 1.30
N ASN A 12 -19.26 -4.90 1.22
CA ASN A 12 -18.58 -3.80 0.53
C ASN A 12 -18.96 -2.44 1.14
N ASP A 13 -18.27 -1.39 0.71
CA ASP A 13 -18.44 -0.03 1.25
C ASP A 13 -19.79 0.58 0.91
N ALA A 14 -20.39 0.23 -0.22
CA ALA A 14 -21.73 0.69 -0.61
C ALA A 14 -22.83 0.15 0.32
N ILE A 15 -22.77 -1.14 0.68
CA ILE A 15 -23.68 -1.74 1.66
C ILE A 15 -23.49 -1.10 3.02
N LEU A 16 -22.23 -0.89 3.45
CA LEU A 16 -21.95 -0.19 4.71
C LEU A 16 -22.54 1.21 4.70
N TYR A 17 -22.36 1.98 3.63
CA TYR A 17 -22.92 3.32 3.50
C TYR A 17 -24.45 3.31 3.61
N LYS A 18 -25.13 2.37 2.94
CA LYS A 18 -26.58 2.23 3.02
C LYS A 18 -27.06 1.96 4.44
N LEU A 19 -26.39 1.06 5.16
CA LEU A 19 -26.70 0.77 6.58
C LEU A 19 -26.51 2.01 7.46
N ILE A 20 -25.49 2.83 7.19
CA ILE A 20 -25.27 4.10 7.89
C ILE A 20 -26.43 5.06 7.62
N GLN A 21 -26.86 5.24 6.37
CA GLN A 21 -27.98 6.12 6.03
C GLN A 21 -29.28 5.67 6.71
N GLU A 22 -29.60 4.38 6.64
CA GLU A 22 -30.80 3.84 7.30
C GLU A 22 -30.79 4.07 8.82
N ALA A 23 -29.62 3.97 9.47
CA ALA A 23 -29.48 4.25 10.90
C ALA A 23 -29.65 5.74 11.23
N LEU A 24 -29.10 6.62 10.39
CA LEU A 24 -29.25 8.07 10.53
C LEU A 24 -30.71 8.51 10.34
N ASP A 25 -31.40 7.96 9.34
CA ASP A 25 -32.81 8.26 9.05
C ASP A 25 -33.74 7.83 10.20
N ARG A 26 -33.44 6.69 10.84
CA ARG A 26 -34.19 6.19 11.99
C ARG A 26 -33.82 6.89 13.30
N ASN A 27 -32.70 7.61 13.33
CA ASN A 27 -32.12 8.21 14.54
C ASN A 27 -31.94 7.20 15.68
N GLU A 28 -31.64 5.94 15.35
CA GLU A 28 -31.47 4.85 16.29
C GLU A 28 -30.03 4.31 16.22
N LEU A 29 -29.33 4.32 17.36
CA LEU A 29 -28.00 3.72 17.45
C LEU A 29 -28.12 2.18 17.38
N PRO A 30 -27.27 1.50 16.60
CA PRO A 30 -27.24 0.05 16.56
C PRO A 30 -26.95 -0.53 17.95
N GLN A 31 -27.60 -1.64 18.29
CA GLN A 31 -27.45 -2.26 19.61
C GLN A 31 -26.33 -3.28 19.63
N TRP A 32 -25.58 -3.32 20.75
CA TRP A 32 -24.60 -4.36 21.03
C TRP A 32 -25.22 -5.39 21.97
N SER A 33 -25.39 -6.62 21.49
CA SER A 33 -26.06 -7.71 22.21
C SER A 33 -25.10 -8.62 22.98
N SER A 34 -23.80 -8.59 22.66
CA SER A 34 -22.79 -9.43 23.31
C SER A 34 -22.32 -8.81 24.64
N GLU A 35 -21.51 -9.56 25.39
CA GLU A 35 -20.81 -9.02 26.56
C GLU A 35 -20.00 -7.77 26.19
N PRO A 36 -19.99 -6.74 27.05
CA PRO A 36 -19.24 -5.52 26.81
C PRO A 36 -17.75 -5.75 26.97
N PHE A 37 -16.95 -5.01 26.22
CA PHE A 37 -15.51 -5.00 26.33
C PHE A 37 -15.03 -3.89 27.26
N ASP A 38 -14.07 -4.23 28.13
CA ASP A 38 -13.35 -3.24 28.94
C ASP A 38 -12.27 -2.48 28.15
N ILE A 39 -11.75 -3.09 27.08
CA ILE A 39 -10.69 -2.53 26.22
C ILE A 39 -11.07 -2.76 24.75
N ILE A 40 -11.00 -1.68 23.95
CA ILE A 40 -11.22 -1.69 22.51
C ILE A 40 -9.91 -1.29 21.83
N VAL A 41 -9.37 -2.19 21.01
CA VAL A 41 -8.16 -1.96 20.22
C VAL A 41 -8.55 -1.68 18.77
N LEU A 42 -8.14 -0.52 18.26
CA LEU A 42 -8.35 -0.07 16.89
C LEU A 42 -7.01 -0.19 16.15
N ASP A 43 -6.85 -1.22 15.34
CA ASP A 43 -5.61 -1.50 14.60
C ASP A 43 -5.62 -0.88 13.20
N GLU A 44 -4.43 -0.61 12.64
CA GLU A 44 -4.21 0.04 11.34
C GLU A 44 -5.05 1.33 11.16
N PHE A 45 -5.24 2.10 12.23
CA PHE A 45 -6.20 3.22 12.25
C PHE A 45 -5.78 4.40 11.38
N GLN A 46 -4.56 4.40 10.83
CA GLN A 46 -4.16 5.34 9.78
C GLN A 46 -4.91 5.13 8.46
N ASP A 47 -5.49 3.94 8.24
CA ASP A 47 -6.27 3.60 7.05
C ASP A 47 -7.79 3.73 7.29
N CYS A 48 -8.19 4.37 8.39
CA CYS A 48 -9.59 4.59 8.73
C CYS A 48 -10.25 5.57 7.75
N THR A 49 -11.50 5.28 7.37
CA THR A 49 -12.35 6.15 6.54
C THR A 49 -13.45 6.78 7.40
N GLY A 50 -14.16 7.78 6.87
CA GLY A 50 -15.29 8.40 7.58
C GLY A 50 -16.38 7.40 7.98
N SER A 51 -16.74 6.47 7.09
CA SER A 51 -17.71 5.40 7.38
C SER A 51 -17.24 4.47 8.49
N LEU A 52 -15.97 4.07 8.48
CA LEU A 52 -15.39 3.22 9.52
C LEU A 52 -15.29 3.95 10.87
N PHE A 53 -14.94 5.24 10.85
CA PHE A 53 -14.91 6.05 12.06
C PHE A 53 -16.30 6.22 12.67
N TRP A 54 -17.32 6.50 11.85
CA TRP A 54 -18.70 6.57 12.32
C TRP A 54 -19.14 5.24 12.95
N LEU A 55 -18.86 4.12 12.28
CA LEU A 55 -19.21 2.79 12.78
C LEU A 55 -18.49 2.48 14.11
N THR A 56 -17.23 2.89 14.22
CA THR A 56 -16.43 2.74 15.44
C THR A 56 -17.04 3.52 16.59
N ASN A 57 -17.51 4.74 16.36
CA ASN A 57 -18.21 5.53 17.40
C ASN A 57 -19.52 4.87 17.82
N CYS A 58 -20.33 4.39 16.88
CA CYS A 58 -21.55 3.66 17.20
C CYS A 58 -21.25 2.41 18.04
N PHE A 59 -20.21 1.67 17.68
CA PHE A 59 -19.77 0.51 18.45
C PHE A 59 -19.37 0.88 19.88
N ILE A 60 -18.54 1.90 20.06
CA ILE A 60 -18.07 2.37 21.37
C ILE A 60 -19.27 2.76 22.26
N GLN A 61 -20.21 3.53 21.71
CA GLN A 61 -21.41 3.96 22.44
C GLN A 61 -22.32 2.79 22.79
N ALA A 62 -22.54 1.87 21.85
CA ALA A 62 -23.35 0.67 22.08
C ALA A 62 -22.73 -0.24 23.16
N ASN A 63 -21.40 -0.41 23.12
CA ASN A 63 -20.64 -1.14 24.13
C ASN A 63 -20.76 -0.48 25.51
N GLN A 64 -20.60 0.84 25.59
CA GLN A 64 -20.74 1.59 26.84
C GLN A 64 -22.15 1.46 27.43
N LYS A 65 -23.19 1.58 26.60
CA LYS A 65 -24.58 1.38 27.03
C LYS A 65 -24.79 -0.03 27.60
N ARG A 66 -24.23 -1.05 26.94
CA ARG A 66 -24.29 -2.45 27.40
C ARG A 66 -23.54 -2.67 28.71
N ALA A 67 -22.43 -1.94 28.91
CA ALA A 67 -21.63 -1.96 30.14
C ALA A 67 -22.24 -1.15 31.30
N GLY A 68 -23.52 -0.77 31.24
CA GLY A 68 -24.17 0.04 32.27
C GLY A 68 -23.59 1.46 32.37
N GLY A 69 -23.10 2.02 31.27
CA GLY A 69 -22.51 3.36 31.20
C GLY A 69 -20.99 3.41 31.42
N LYS A 70 -20.35 2.29 31.81
CA LYS A 70 -18.90 2.21 31.98
C LYS A 70 -18.19 2.31 30.61
N PRO A 71 -17.33 3.32 30.38
CA PRO A 71 -16.62 3.43 29.11
C PRO A 71 -15.51 2.38 28.99
N ALA A 72 -15.27 1.91 27.78
CA ALA A 72 -14.11 1.08 27.46
C ALA A 72 -12.84 1.93 27.35
N ARG A 73 -11.69 1.34 27.64
CA ARG A 73 -10.39 1.94 27.31
C ARG A 73 -10.13 1.78 25.82
N ILE A 74 -9.78 2.87 25.15
CA ILE A 74 -9.50 2.87 23.71
C ILE A 74 -7.98 2.82 23.50
N VAL A 75 -7.55 1.91 22.64
CA VAL A 75 -6.16 1.81 22.17
C VAL A 75 -6.17 1.95 20.66
N ALA A 76 -5.74 3.10 20.14
CA ALA A 76 -5.57 3.32 18.71
C ALA A 76 -4.12 3.02 18.31
N LEU A 77 -3.95 2.06 17.40
CA LEU A 77 -2.67 1.59 16.88
C LEU A 77 -2.56 1.90 15.39
N GLY A 78 -1.34 2.23 14.95
CA GLY A 78 -1.07 2.49 13.55
C GLY A 78 0.23 3.27 13.33
N ASP A 79 0.51 3.57 12.07
CA ASP A 79 1.69 4.30 11.63
C ASP A 79 1.35 5.30 10.53
N GLU A 80 1.50 6.60 10.82
CA GLU A 80 1.22 7.68 9.87
C GLU A 80 2.04 7.57 8.58
N ARG A 81 3.27 7.00 8.64
CA ARG A 81 4.11 6.80 7.45
C ARG A 81 3.65 5.64 6.58
N GLN A 82 2.68 4.85 7.05
CA GLN A 82 2.07 3.76 6.29
C GLN A 82 0.66 4.10 5.78
N ALA A 83 0.20 5.34 5.95
CA ALA A 83 -1.06 5.83 5.40
C ALA A 83 -0.92 6.03 3.88
N ILE A 84 -1.30 5.03 3.09
CA ILE A 84 -1.20 5.04 1.61
C ILE A 84 -2.56 4.85 0.92
N TYR A 85 -3.63 4.61 1.67
CA TYR A 85 -4.97 4.40 1.11
C TYR A 85 -5.80 5.69 0.96
N ARG A 86 -5.16 6.87 0.92
CA ARG A 86 -5.87 8.16 0.76
C ARG A 86 -6.76 8.21 -0.48
N PHE A 87 -6.38 7.50 -1.55
CA PHE A 87 -7.21 7.39 -2.75
C PHE A 87 -8.53 6.65 -2.52
N ARG A 88 -8.66 5.88 -1.43
CA ARG A 88 -9.88 5.21 -0.95
C ARG A 88 -10.54 5.95 0.24
N ASP A 89 -10.41 7.27 0.30
CA ASP A 89 -10.99 8.11 1.36
C ASP A 89 -10.45 7.81 2.78
N ALA A 90 -9.32 7.08 2.89
CA ALA A 90 -8.65 6.89 4.17
C ALA A 90 -7.95 8.17 4.61
N ASP A 91 -8.02 8.47 5.91
CA ASP A 91 -7.45 9.68 6.49
C ASP A 91 -6.63 9.36 7.75
N GLY A 92 -5.30 9.50 7.63
CA GLY A 92 -4.37 9.28 8.74
C GLY A 92 -4.62 10.18 9.95
N ARG A 93 -5.40 11.27 9.80
CA ARG A 93 -5.81 12.14 10.91
C ARG A 93 -6.68 11.42 11.94
N TYR A 94 -7.40 10.36 11.57
CA TYR A 94 -8.12 9.54 12.54
C TYR A 94 -7.18 8.90 13.58
N LEU A 95 -5.96 8.54 13.17
CA LEU A 95 -4.92 8.08 14.09
C LEU A 95 -4.25 9.23 14.83
N THR A 96 -3.80 10.27 14.12
CA THR A 96 -2.97 11.33 14.72
C THR A 96 -3.74 12.25 15.66
N LEU A 97 -5.04 12.41 15.43
CA LEU A 97 -5.97 13.19 16.27
C LEU A 97 -6.93 12.29 17.07
N ALA A 98 -6.59 11.00 17.25
CA ALA A 98 -7.41 10.08 18.04
C ALA A 98 -7.76 10.63 19.46
N PRO A 99 -6.84 11.31 20.19
CA PRO A 99 -7.18 11.91 21.48
C PRO A 99 -8.32 12.93 21.41
N GLU A 100 -8.30 13.82 20.42
CA GLU A 100 -9.30 14.86 20.21
C GLU A 100 -10.62 14.28 19.71
N LEU A 101 -10.54 13.31 18.80
CA LEU A 101 -11.69 12.69 18.17
C LEU A 101 -12.47 11.77 19.11
N PHE A 102 -11.78 11.03 19.98
CA PHE A 102 -12.40 10.12 20.95
C PHE A 102 -12.56 10.73 22.35
N GLY A 103 -11.98 11.89 22.64
CA GLY A 103 -12.15 12.60 23.91
C GLY A 103 -13.62 12.75 24.36
N PRO A 104 -14.58 13.04 23.47
CA PRO A 104 -16.00 13.11 23.84
C PRO A 104 -16.64 11.77 24.27
N VAL A 105 -16.07 10.63 23.85
CA VAL A 105 -16.63 9.28 24.09
C VAL A 105 -15.78 8.43 25.04
N SER A 106 -14.58 8.90 25.41
CA SER A 106 -13.66 8.24 26.35
C SER A 106 -13.42 9.12 27.56
N LEU A 107 -13.70 8.60 28.76
CA LEU A 107 -13.40 9.29 30.03
C LEU A 107 -11.93 9.14 30.45
N TYR A 108 -11.13 8.34 29.73
CA TYR A 108 -9.72 8.10 30.04
C TYR A 108 -8.82 9.08 29.26
N PRO A 109 -7.77 9.63 29.89
CA PRO A 109 -6.79 10.45 29.19
C PRO A 109 -6.01 9.62 28.18
N PHE A 110 -5.73 10.20 27.02
CA PHE A 110 -4.90 9.58 26.00
C PHE A 110 -3.42 9.85 26.27
N ALA A 111 -2.60 8.83 26.05
CA ALA A 111 -1.14 8.95 26.04
C ALA A 111 -0.61 8.42 24.70
N LYS A 112 0.28 9.19 24.05
CA LYS A 112 0.95 8.77 22.81
C LYS A 112 2.24 8.04 23.17
N ILE A 113 2.31 6.76 22.83
CA ILE A 113 3.47 5.90 23.12
C ILE A 113 4.08 5.41 21.80
N PRO A 114 5.23 5.95 21.35
CA PRO A 114 5.88 5.49 20.13
C PRO A 114 6.65 4.19 20.35
N LEU A 115 6.47 3.21 19.47
CA LEU A 115 7.29 1.99 19.41
C LEU A 115 8.25 2.08 18.22
N ARG A 116 9.53 2.38 18.48
CA ARG A 116 10.57 2.50 17.44
C ARG A 116 11.30 1.20 17.13
N GLN A 117 11.32 0.26 18.08
CA GLN A 117 12.02 -1.01 17.93
C GLN A 117 11.28 -1.89 16.93
N SER A 118 11.93 -2.22 15.82
CA SER A 118 11.51 -3.26 14.90
C SER A 118 12.12 -4.59 15.32
N PHE A 119 11.28 -5.61 15.37
CA PHE A 119 11.68 -7.01 15.47
C PHE A 119 11.65 -7.71 14.10
N ARG A 120 11.28 -6.98 13.06
CA ARG A 120 11.05 -7.48 11.70
C ARG A 120 12.25 -7.23 10.80
N LEU A 121 12.67 -5.97 10.73
CA LEU A 121 13.71 -5.49 9.81
C LEU A 121 15.09 -5.74 10.41
N SER A 122 16.09 -5.99 9.56
CA SER A 122 17.49 -6.07 10.02
C SER A 122 18.05 -4.69 10.36
N GLU A 123 19.06 -4.64 11.22
CA GLU A 123 19.82 -3.43 11.56
C GLU A 123 20.36 -2.74 10.29
N GLN A 124 20.91 -3.51 9.35
CA GLN A 124 21.43 -2.97 8.09
C GLN A 124 20.31 -2.36 7.22
N SER A 125 19.13 -2.99 7.17
CA SER A 125 17.97 -2.44 6.44
C SER A 125 17.45 -1.17 7.11
N VAL A 126 17.37 -1.14 8.44
CA VAL A 126 16.95 0.03 9.21
C VAL A 126 17.92 1.19 9.02
N ARG A 127 19.23 0.92 9.10
CA ARG A 127 20.27 1.90 8.86
C ARG A 127 20.16 2.50 7.46
N PHE A 128 20.01 1.65 6.46
CA PHE A 128 19.78 2.06 5.08
C PHE A 128 18.53 2.95 4.94
N ILE A 129 17.38 2.54 5.49
CA ILE A 129 16.14 3.33 5.39
C ILE A 129 16.29 4.70 6.07
N ASN A 130 16.79 4.72 7.31
CA ASN A 130 16.94 5.96 8.09
C ASN A 130 17.93 6.93 7.43
N GLU A 131 19.13 6.46 7.07
CA GLU A 131 20.21 7.32 6.54
C GLU A 131 19.97 7.73 5.08
N VAL A 132 19.42 6.84 4.25
CA VAL A 132 19.27 7.08 2.81
C VAL A 132 17.97 7.81 2.49
N PHE A 133 16.85 7.41 3.10
CA PHE A 133 15.51 7.90 2.72
C PHE A 133 14.89 8.86 3.76
N LEU A 134 15.27 8.77 5.03
CA LEU A 134 14.70 9.60 6.11
C LEU A 134 15.64 10.70 6.60
N GLY A 135 16.67 11.07 5.82
CA GLY A 135 17.57 12.16 6.16
C GLY A 135 18.38 11.96 7.45
N GLY A 136 18.57 10.71 7.88
CA GLY A 136 19.24 10.36 9.14
C GLY A 136 18.32 10.36 10.36
N GLU A 137 17.01 10.58 10.21
CA GLU A 137 16.06 10.41 11.30
C GLU A 137 16.04 8.96 11.78
N SER A 138 16.32 8.73 13.08
CA SER A 138 16.21 7.41 13.72
C SER A 138 14.74 7.06 13.99
N CYS A 139 13.99 6.87 12.90
CA CYS A 139 12.56 6.55 12.93
C CYS A 139 12.33 5.10 13.39
N ILE A 140 13.17 4.19 12.91
CA ILE A 140 13.14 2.76 13.25
C ILE A 140 14.47 2.39 13.90
N VAL A 141 14.44 1.49 14.87
CA VAL A 141 15.63 0.87 15.49
C VAL A 141 15.52 -0.64 15.35
N SER A 142 16.62 -1.35 15.14
CA SER A 142 16.60 -2.83 15.12
C SER A 142 17.91 -3.40 15.64
N ASN A 143 17.80 -4.55 16.31
CA ASN A 143 18.93 -5.36 16.77
C ASN A 143 19.02 -6.70 16.00
N LYS A 144 18.15 -6.91 15.00
CA LYS A 144 18.13 -8.12 14.19
C LYS A 144 19.28 -8.07 13.19
N THR A 145 20.10 -9.11 13.13
CA THR A 145 21.16 -9.22 12.12
C THR A 145 20.57 -9.51 10.74
N GLY A 146 21.24 -9.06 9.69
CA GLY A 146 20.83 -9.34 8.31
C GLY A 146 21.74 -8.67 7.29
N PRO A 147 21.59 -9.03 6.01
CA PRO A 147 22.45 -8.52 4.95
C PRO A 147 22.21 -7.02 4.69
N LYS A 148 23.18 -6.37 4.05
CA LYS A 148 22.99 -5.04 3.49
C LYS A 148 21.93 -5.10 2.37
N PRO A 149 21.08 -4.08 2.24
CA PRO A 149 20.26 -3.92 1.05
C PRO A 149 21.11 -3.89 -0.21
N ILE A 150 20.59 -4.43 -1.31
CA ILE A 150 21.27 -4.44 -2.61
C ILE A 150 20.63 -3.36 -3.49
N VAL A 151 21.44 -2.56 -4.17
CA VAL A 151 20.94 -1.63 -5.20
C VAL A 151 21.51 -2.01 -6.55
N LEU A 152 20.63 -2.41 -7.46
CA LEU A 152 20.97 -2.75 -8.83
C LEU A 152 20.65 -1.58 -9.74
N LYS A 153 21.68 -0.93 -10.28
CA LYS A 153 21.52 0.06 -11.34
C LYS A 153 21.53 -0.68 -12.68
N CYS A 154 20.47 -0.57 -13.46
CA CYS A 154 20.35 -1.31 -14.71
C CYS A 154 19.64 -0.54 -15.83
N ALA A 155 19.94 -0.98 -17.05
CA ALA A 155 19.24 -0.57 -18.26
C ALA A 155 17.83 -1.19 -18.31
N PRO A 156 16.77 -0.44 -18.62
CA PRO A 156 15.38 -0.94 -18.62
C PRO A 156 15.13 -2.07 -19.62
N PHE A 157 15.93 -2.11 -20.68
CA PHE A 157 15.78 -3.09 -21.75
C PHE A 157 16.58 -4.37 -21.50
N ASP A 158 17.52 -4.38 -20.56
CA ASP A 158 18.32 -5.56 -20.22
C ASP A 158 17.64 -6.46 -19.18
N SER A 159 16.42 -6.87 -19.50
CA SER A 159 15.65 -7.82 -18.69
C SER A 159 16.35 -9.17 -18.50
N SER A 160 17.24 -9.56 -19.41
CA SER A 160 17.98 -10.83 -19.32
C SER A 160 19.11 -10.79 -18.32
N ALA A 161 19.89 -9.71 -18.25
CA ALA A 161 20.91 -9.55 -17.21
C ALA A 161 20.26 -9.38 -15.84
N LEU A 162 19.20 -8.57 -15.73
CA LEU A 162 18.52 -8.37 -14.46
C LEU A 162 17.92 -9.67 -13.92
N ALA A 163 17.20 -10.44 -14.76
CA ALA A 163 16.67 -11.74 -14.33
C ALA A 163 17.78 -12.73 -13.91
N ARG A 164 18.94 -12.70 -14.57
CA ARG A 164 20.11 -13.52 -14.21
C ARG A 164 20.71 -13.12 -12.85
N LYS A 165 20.70 -11.83 -12.53
CA LYS A 165 21.19 -11.31 -11.24
C LYS A 165 20.23 -11.60 -10.09
N LEU A 166 18.92 -11.52 -10.35
CA LEU A 166 17.88 -11.80 -9.35
C LEU A 166 17.70 -13.30 -9.08
N TRP A 167 17.89 -14.15 -10.09
CA TRP A 167 17.62 -15.59 -9.97
C TRP A 167 18.33 -16.28 -8.78
N PRO A 168 19.65 -16.09 -8.53
CA PRO A 168 20.31 -16.70 -7.37
C PRO A 168 19.67 -16.32 -6.04
N LEU A 169 19.24 -15.07 -5.88
CA LEU A 169 18.54 -14.60 -4.68
C LEU A 169 17.17 -15.27 -4.56
N ILE A 170 16.39 -15.27 -5.64
CA ILE A 170 15.06 -15.90 -5.66
C ILE A 170 15.18 -17.40 -5.38
N LYS A 171 16.21 -18.07 -5.89
CA LYS A 171 16.48 -19.49 -5.63
C LYS A 171 16.86 -19.73 -4.16
N HIS A 172 17.61 -18.81 -3.55
CA HIS A 172 18.04 -18.93 -2.17
C HIS A 172 16.87 -18.76 -1.18
N TYR A 173 16.05 -17.71 -1.36
CA TYR A 173 14.92 -17.43 -0.48
C TYR A 173 13.68 -18.28 -0.79
N GLY A 174 13.54 -18.73 -2.03
CA GLY A 174 12.36 -19.42 -2.52
C GLY A 174 11.32 -18.45 -3.11
N ALA A 175 10.56 -18.93 -4.09
CA ALA A 175 9.57 -18.13 -4.80
C ALA A 175 8.48 -17.63 -3.85
N GLU A 176 7.96 -18.49 -2.98
CA GLU A 176 6.92 -18.14 -2.01
C GLU A 176 7.34 -17.07 -1.00
N ASN A 177 8.63 -16.99 -0.68
CA ASN A 177 9.22 -16.00 0.23
C ASN A 177 9.76 -14.77 -0.52
N THR A 178 9.38 -14.61 -1.79
CA THR A 178 9.81 -13.49 -2.63
C THR A 178 8.63 -12.66 -3.09
N ALA A 179 8.78 -11.33 -3.05
CA ALA A 179 7.87 -10.40 -3.73
C ALA A 179 8.62 -9.40 -4.62
N ILE A 180 7.96 -9.00 -5.71
CA ILE A 180 8.37 -7.86 -6.54
C ILE A 180 7.30 -6.78 -6.41
N LEU A 181 7.70 -5.61 -5.94
CA LEU A 181 6.83 -4.46 -5.74
C LEU A 181 7.14 -3.36 -6.74
N SER A 182 6.09 -2.71 -7.23
CA SER A 182 6.22 -1.52 -8.08
C SER A 182 5.05 -0.57 -7.87
N PRO A 183 5.19 0.74 -8.09
CA PRO A 183 4.04 1.65 -8.11
C PRO A 183 2.97 1.24 -9.14
N SER A 184 3.37 0.56 -10.23
CA SER A 184 2.46 0.00 -11.22
C SER A 184 3.04 -1.28 -11.80
N VAL A 185 2.22 -2.33 -11.90
CA VAL A 185 2.64 -3.63 -12.41
C VAL A 185 2.30 -3.77 -13.89
N ARG A 186 1.16 -3.20 -14.31
CA ARG A 186 0.65 -3.30 -15.68
C ARG A 186 0.91 -2.01 -16.45
N GLN A 187 1.65 -2.11 -17.56
CA GLN A 187 1.69 -1.04 -18.57
C GLN A 187 0.56 -1.23 -19.57
N HIS A 188 -0.13 -0.14 -19.90
CA HIS A 188 -1.24 -0.14 -20.83
C HIS A 188 -0.76 0.26 -22.23
N GLY A 189 -1.09 -0.56 -23.23
CA GLY A 189 -0.66 -0.41 -24.63
C GLY A 189 -0.07 -1.70 -25.21
N THR A 190 0.42 -1.64 -26.44
CA THR A 190 0.94 -2.80 -27.19
C THR A 190 2.34 -3.25 -26.78
N LYS A 191 3.03 -2.49 -25.92
CA LYS A 191 4.43 -2.78 -25.52
C LYS A 191 4.49 -3.25 -24.07
N GLN A 192 5.16 -4.39 -23.85
CA GLN A 192 5.47 -4.89 -22.51
C GLN A 192 6.48 -3.98 -21.80
N GLY A 193 6.16 -3.60 -20.57
CA GLY A 193 7.05 -2.80 -19.72
C GLY A 193 8.28 -3.55 -19.22
N PRO A 194 9.30 -2.84 -18.71
CA PRO A 194 10.54 -3.43 -18.18
C PRO A 194 10.29 -4.51 -17.13
N LEU A 195 9.42 -4.25 -16.15
CA LEU A 195 9.05 -5.22 -15.11
C LEU A 195 8.46 -6.49 -15.72
N GLN A 196 7.50 -6.36 -16.64
CA GLN A 196 6.84 -7.51 -17.27
C GLN A 196 7.84 -8.38 -18.04
N LYS A 197 8.83 -7.76 -18.72
CA LYS A 197 9.89 -8.50 -19.42
C LYS A 197 10.75 -9.31 -18.45
N VAL A 198 11.12 -8.74 -17.30
CA VAL A 198 11.90 -9.44 -16.27
C VAL A 198 11.09 -10.61 -15.69
N VAL A 199 9.83 -10.37 -15.33
CA VAL A 199 8.90 -11.38 -14.80
C VAL A 199 8.72 -12.53 -15.80
N ASN A 200 8.48 -12.22 -17.07
CA ASN A 200 8.37 -13.20 -18.13
C ASN A 200 9.67 -14.01 -18.30
N ARG A 201 10.84 -13.38 -18.13
CA ARG A 201 12.14 -14.07 -18.21
C ARG A 201 12.37 -14.98 -17.00
N LEU A 202 12.00 -14.55 -15.79
CA LEU A 202 12.06 -15.35 -14.57
C LEU A 202 11.18 -16.61 -14.68
N SER A 203 9.96 -16.45 -15.18
CA SER A 203 9.05 -17.57 -15.41
C SER A 203 9.55 -18.51 -16.51
N LYS A 204 9.79 -17.98 -17.73
CA LYS A 204 10.09 -18.83 -18.91
C LYS A 204 11.48 -19.48 -18.88
N LYS A 205 12.50 -18.77 -18.35
CA LYS A 205 13.89 -19.27 -18.38
C LYS A 205 14.28 -20.01 -17.11
N TYR A 206 13.80 -19.55 -15.96
CA TYR A 206 14.22 -20.08 -14.66
C TYR A 206 13.11 -20.87 -13.96
N GLY A 207 11.92 -20.99 -14.57
CA GLY A 207 10.82 -21.81 -14.03
C GLY A 207 10.21 -21.26 -12.73
N VAL A 208 10.38 -19.96 -12.44
CA VAL A 208 9.85 -19.38 -11.21
C VAL A 208 8.31 -19.39 -11.27
N PRO A 209 7.62 -19.96 -10.26
CA PRO A 209 6.17 -19.86 -10.15
C PRO A 209 5.81 -18.43 -9.72
N ILE A 210 5.01 -17.74 -10.53
CA ILE A 210 4.69 -16.32 -10.33
C ILE A 210 3.19 -16.11 -10.33
N HIS A 211 2.71 -15.29 -9.40
CA HIS A 211 1.37 -14.74 -9.42
C HIS A 211 1.41 -13.24 -9.70
N VAL A 212 0.65 -12.81 -10.70
CA VAL A 212 0.39 -11.39 -11.00
C VAL A 212 -1.13 -11.18 -10.90
N PRO A 213 -1.62 -10.36 -9.96
CA PRO A 213 -3.06 -10.12 -9.80
C PRO A 213 -3.71 -9.65 -11.10
N PRO A 214 -4.91 -10.13 -11.44
CA PRO A 214 -5.62 -9.74 -12.67
C PRO A 214 -5.99 -8.25 -12.66
N ASN A 215 -6.31 -7.71 -11.49
CA ASN A 215 -6.63 -6.29 -11.25
C ASN A 215 -5.73 -5.75 -10.12
N GLU A 216 -5.28 -4.51 -10.25
CA GLU A 216 -4.47 -3.79 -9.24
C GLU A 216 -5.30 -3.30 -8.04
N GLU A 217 -6.63 -3.33 -8.12
CA GLU A 217 -7.55 -2.86 -7.06
C GLU A 217 -8.03 -3.99 -6.12
N VAL A 218 -7.83 -5.24 -6.52
CA VAL A 218 -8.23 -6.41 -5.75
C VAL A 218 -7.12 -6.73 -4.74
N SER A 219 -7.50 -7.04 -3.50
CA SER A 219 -6.57 -7.48 -2.46
C SER A 219 -5.88 -8.79 -2.86
N LEU A 220 -4.67 -9.01 -2.32
CA LEU A 220 -3.97 -10.26 -2.51
C LEU A 220 -4.70 -11.38 -1.74
N ASN A 221 -4.89 -12.52 -2.38
CA ASN A 221 -5.50 -13.70 -1.77
C ASN A 221 -4.43 -14.73 -1.45
N ASP A 222 -4.24 -15.02 -0.16
CA ASP A 222 -3.23 -15.95 0.35
C ASP A 222 -3.32 -17.34 -0.29
N LYS A 223 -4.53 -17.84 -0.55
CA LYS A 223 -4.74 -19.14 -1.19
C LYS A 223 -4.22 -19.16 -2.63
N VAL A 224 -4.25 -18.02 -3.32
CA VAL A 224 -3.84 -17.90 -4.73
C VAL A 224 -2.34 -17.72 -4.87
N ILE A 225 -1.73 -16.98 -3.93
CA ILE A 225 -0.29 -16.68 -3.91
C ILE A 225 0.56 -17.78 -3.24
N ASN A 226 -0.07 -18.75 -2.58
CA ASN A 226 0.63 -19.83 -1.89
C ASN A 226 1.60 -20.56 -2.85
N GLY A 227 2.86 -20.76 -2.42
CA GLY A 227 3.91 -21.38 -3.21
C GLY A 227 4.45 -20.55 -4.39
N LYS A 228 3.99 -19.31 -4.58
CA LYS A 228 4.34 -18.46 -5.75
C LYS A 228 5.02 -17.16 -5.33
N MET A 229 5.90 -16.68 -6.18
CA MET A 229 6.42 -15.31 -6.10
C MET A 229 5.31 -14.32 -6.45
N CYS A 230 5.08 -13.35 -5.57
CA CYS A 230 4.06 -12.33 -5.78
C CYS A 230 4.64 -11.13 -6.54
N VAL A 231 3.98 -10.70 -7.61
CA VAL A 231 4.27 -9.41 -8.28
C VAL A 231 3.05 -8.53 -8.14
N SER A 232 3.16 -7.43 -7.41
CA SER A 232 2.00 -6.59 -7.06
C SER A 232 2.36 -5.12 -6.95
N THR A 233 1.34 -4.28 -6.84
CA THR A 233 1.56 -2.87 -6.47
C THR A 233 1.97 -2.77 -5.00
N ILE A 234 2.56 -1.62 -4.61
CA ILE A 234 2.88 -1.32 -3.22
C ILE A 234 1.62 -1.36 -2.34
N HIS A 235 0.51 -0.80 -2.85
CA HIS A 235 -0.78 -0.77 -2.16
C HIS A 235 -1.30 -2.19 -1.91
N GLN A 236 -1.39 -3.02 -2.94
CA GLN A 236 -1.89 -4.41 -2.82
C GLN A 236 -1.07 -5.25 -1.82
N PHE A 237 0.22 -4.96 -1.71
CA PHE A 237 1.12 -5.69 -0.83
C PHE A 237 1.16 -5.17 0.60
N LYS A 238 0.60 -3.98 0.90
CA LYS A 238 0.55 -3.49 2.28
C LYS A 238 -0.18 -4.52 3.17
N GLY A 239 0.35 -4.74 4.37
CA GLY A 239 -0.06 -5.81 5.27
C GLY A 239 0.62 -7.16 5.01
N ASN A 240 1.28 -7.34 3.87
CA ASN A 240 2.10 -8.52 3.57
C ASN A 240 3.59 -8.23 3.70
N GLU A 241 4.36 -9.29 3.91
CA GLU A 241 5.81 -9.29 4.01
C GLU A 241 6.41 -10.54 3.39
N ARG A 242 7.67 -10.45 2.96
CA ARG A 242 8.45 -11.55 2.39
C ARG A 242 9.92 -11.41 2.78
N ASP A 243 10.64 -12.52 2.79
CA ASP A 243 12.06 -12.53 3.17
C ASP A 243 12.90 -11.77 2.15
N LEU A 244 12.61 -11.98 0.86
CA LEU A 244 13.15 -11.21 -0.25
C LEU A 244 12.09 -10.27 -0.84
N VAL A 245 12.39 -8.96 -0.88
CA VAL A 245 11.56 -7.98 -1.60
C VAL A 245 12.40 -7.20 -2.60
N VAL A 246 11.94 -7.21 -3.86
CA VAL A 246 12.53 -6.45 -4.96
C VAL A 246 11.64 -5.27 -5.30
N VAL A 247 12.15 -4.04 -5.19
CA VAL A 247 11.36 -2.81 -5.40
C VAL A 247 11.79 -2.11 -6.69
N PHE A 248 10.82 -1.85 -7.57
CA PHE A 248 10.99 -1.09 -8.81
C PHE A 248 10.36 0.30 -8.70
N GLY A 249 10.92 1.29 -9.41
CA GLY A 249 10.26 2.57 -9.66
C GLY A 249 10.30 3.57 -8.50
N ILE A 250 11.29 3.43 -7.62
CA ILE A 250 11.58 4.36 -6.51
C ILE A 250 12.78 5.26 -6.84
N ASP A 251 12.66 5.99 -7.94
CA ASP A 251 13.61 7.01 -8.39
C ASP A 251 12.90 8.36 -8.60
N ALA A 252 13.60 9.40 -9.04
CA ALA A 252 13.01 10.73 -9.24
C ALA A 252 11.80 10.75 -10.21
N SER A 253 11.64 9.73 -11.07
CA SER A 253 10.45 9.62 -11.94
C SER A 253 9.17 9.29 -11.17
N TYR A 254 9.26 8.80 -9.93
CA TYR A 254 8.10 8.56 -9.07
C TYR A 254 7.22 9.80 -8.93
N PHE A 255 7.83 10.96 -8.65
CA PHE A 255 7.13 12.25 -8.52
C PHE A 255 6.54 12.79 -9.82
N LYS A 256 7.05 12.31 -10.97
CA LYS A 256 6.50 12.67 -12.29
C LYS A 256 5.31 11.79 -12.65
N ASN A 257 5.35 10.52 -12.27
CA ASN A 257 4.40 9.52 -12.76
C ASN A 257 3.26 9.26 -11.78
N PHE A 258 3.56 9.15 -10.48
CA PHE A 258 2.65 8.68 -9.43
C PHE A 258 2.45 9.76 -8.36
N GLY A 259 3.51 10.16 -7.65
CA GLY A 259 3.47 11.12 -6.54
C GLY A 259 3.40 12.59 -6.96
N ARG A 260 2.64 12.95 -8.00
CA ARG A 260 2.65 14.30 -8.61
C ARG A 260 2.23 15.42 -7.64
N HIS A 261 1.41 15.09 -6.65
CA HIS A 261 0.90 16.01 -5.65
C HIS A 261 1.75 16.01 -4.37
N LEU A 262 2.71 15.10 -4.25
CA LEU A 262 3.55 14.95 -3.06
C LEU A 262 4.73 15.93 -3.11
N PRO A 263 5.19 16.40 -1.94
CA PRO A 263 6.43 17.17 -1.86
C PRO A 263 7.64 16.31 -2.22
N GLU A 264 8.63 16.93 -2.87
CA GLU A 264 9.86 16.26 -3.31
C GLU A 264 10.98 16.32 -2.25
N ASP A 265 10.73 16.94 -1.09
CA ASP A 265 11.70 17.18 -0.01
C ASP A 265 11.76 16.05 1.04
N ARG A 266 10.88 15.04 0.94
CA ARG A 266 10.74 13.97 1.93
C ARG A 266 10.33 12.66 1.28
N CYS A 267 10.56 11.56 2.01
CA CYS A 267 10.16 10.23 1.59
C CYS A 267 8.62 10.09 1.48
N PRO A 268 8.08 9.71 0.31
CA PRO A 268 6.68 9.32 0.17
C PRO A 268 6.34 8.09 1.03
N ASN A 269 5.13 8.06 1.56
CA ASN A 269 4.64 6.93 2.36
C ASN A 269 4.68 5.61 1.58
N GLU A 270 4.37 5.61 0.28
CA GLU A 270 4.43 4.41 -0.54
C GLU A 270 5.86 3.87 -0.64
N THR A 271 6.85 4.77 -0.80
CA THR A 271 8.26 4.38 -0.79
C THR A 271 8.64 3.79 0.57
N PHE A 272 8.27 4.43 1.67
CA PHE A 272 8.53 3.91 3.02
C PHE A 272 7.88 2.54 3.26
N VAL A 273 6.62 2.36 2.86
CA VAL A 273 5.93 1.07 2.94
C VAL A 273 6.69 0.01 2.15
N ALA A 274 7.07 0.29 0.89
CA ALA A 274 7.79 -0.66 0.05
C ALA A 274 9.13 -1.12 0.66
N LEU A 275 9.90 -0.18 1.22
CA LEU A 275 11.19 -0.46 1.84
C LEU A 275 11.08 -1.31 3.11
N THR A 276 9.95 -1.22 3.82
CA THR A 276 9.71 -1.93 5.09
C THR A 276 9.04 -3.29 4.93
N ARG A 277 8.87 -3.78 3.70
CA ARG A 277 8.25 -5.09 3.41
C ARG A 277 9.20 -6.29 3.46
N ALA A 278 10.51 -6.05 3.36
CA ALA A 278 11.53 -7.09 3.38
C ALA A 278 11.83 -7.53 4.83
N LYS A 279 11.73 -8.83 5.12
CA LYS A 279 12.14 -9.37 6.44
C LYS A 279 13.65 -9.64 6.51
N GLU A 280 14.29 -9.95 5.39
CA GLU A 280 15.71 -10.31 5.34
C GLU A 280 16.50 -9.49 4.30
N GLN A 281 16.19 -9.66 3.02
CA GLN A 281 16.91 -9.01 1.92
C GLN A 281 16.02 -8.04 1.15
N LEU A 282 16.43 -6.78 1.15
CA LEU A 282 15.87 -5.74 0.29
C LEU A 282 16.72 -5.60 -0.97
N VAL A 283 16.07 -5.53 -2.13
CA VAL A 283 16.73 -5.23 -3.42
C VAL A 283 16.02 -4.07 -4.10
N LEU A 284 16.74 -3.00 -4.41
CA LEU A 284 16.20 -1.85 -5.13
C LEU A 284 16.68 -1.86 -6.57
N ILE A 285 15.76 -1.67 -7.51
CA ILE A 285 16.06 -1.54 -8.93
C ILE A 285 16.04 -0.07 -9.31
N HIS A 286 17.20 0.44 -9.69
CA HIS A 286 17.37 1.81 -10.14
C HIS A 286 17.55 1.86 -11.66
N HIS A 287 16.76 2.70 -12.30
CA HIS A 287 16.80 2.89 -13.75
C HIS A 287 17.98 3.80 -14.12
N GLU A 288 18.83 3.36 -15.06
CA GLU A 288 20.09 4.07 -15.38
C GLU A 288 19.93 5.55 -15.78
N ASP A 289 18.90 5.88 -16.57
CA ASP A 289 18.63 7.25 -17.03
C ASP A 289 17.85 8.12 -16.02
N LYS A 290 17.60 7.64 -14.79
CA LYS A 290 16.85 8.38 -13.78
C LYS A 290 17.77 8.84 -12.68
N LYS A 291 17.46 10.01 -12.12
CA LYS A 291 18.14 10.52 -10.92
C LYS A 291 17.60 9.83 -9.68
N LEU A 292 18.41 9.79 -8.62
CA LEU A 292 17.92 9.50 -7.28
C LEU A 292 16.81 10.49 -6.90
N MET A 293 15.91 10.07 -6.00
CA MET A 293 14.89 10.96 -5.46
C MET A 293 15.57 12.17 -4.78
N PRO A 294 15.02 13.40 -4.86
CA PRO A 294 15.73 14.62 -4.44
C PRO A 294 16.20 14.64 -2.98
N PHE A 295 15.49 13.97 -2.09
CA PHE A 295 15.81 13.88 -0.66
C PHE A 295 16.76 12.73 -0.29
N VAL A 296 17.12 11.87 -1.26
CA VAL A 296 17.95 10.69 -1.00
C VAL A 296 19.41 11.08 -0.83
N SER A 297 20.04 10.59 0.24
CA SER A 297 21.48 10.77 0.47
C SER A 297 22.29 9.78 -0.38
N ALA A 298 22.90 10.28 -1.47
CA ALA A 298 23.79 9.46 -2.30
C ALA A 298 25.00 8.92 -1.52
N LYS A 299 25.55 9.71 -0.58
CA LYS A 299 26.65 9.27 0.30
C LYS A 299 26.22 8.07 1.15
N ALA A 300 25.11 8.20 1.87
CA ALA A 300 24.60 7.12 2.71
C ALA A 300 24.26 5.87 1.89
N LEU A 301 23.78 6.04 0.65
CA LEU A 301 23.48 4.94 -0.26
C LEU A 301 24.73 4.06 -0.49
N TYR A 302 25.89 4.66 -0.76
CA TYR A 302 27.15 3.93 -0.94
C TYR A 302 27.70 3.31 0.36
N GLU A 303 27.40 3.89 1.52
CA GLU A 303 27.87 3.38 2.81
C GLU A 303 27.04 2.20 3.33
N THR A 304 25.73 2.22 3.08
CA THR A 304 24.74 1.33 3.71
C THR A 304 24.21 0.21 2.81
N ALA A 305 24.48 0.25 1.49
CA ALA A 305 24.03 -0.78 0.55
C ALA A 305 25.15 -1.36 -0.31
N ASP A 306 24.92 -2.59 -0.77
CA ASP A 306 25.76 -3.25 -1.77
C ASP A 306 25.28 -2.86 -3.17
N ILE A 307 26.06 -2.00 -3.82
CA ILE A 307 25.71 -1.43 -5.12
C ILE A 307 26.34 -2.27 -6.24
N THR A 308 25.52 -2.63 -7.23
CA THR A 308 25.99 -3.23 -8.48
C THR A 308 25.52 -2.37 -9.66
N ASP A 309 26.46 -1.73 -10.35
CA ASP A 309 26.20 -1.04 -11.63
C ASP A 309 26.30 -2.06 -12.77
N MET A 310 25.14 -2.41 -13.35
CA MET A 310 25.01 -3.35 -14.47
C MET A 310 25.03 -2.63 -15.83
N THR A 311 25.27 -1.32 -15.85
CA THR A 311 25.29 -0.51 -17.08
C THR A 311 26.66 -0.59 -17.76
N LYS A 312 26.70 -0.34 -19.08
CA LYS A 312 27.96 -0.34 -19.84
C LYS A 312 28.89 0.80 -19.44
N SER A 313 28.34 1.92 -18.96
CA SER A 313 29.09 3.15 -18.70
C SER A 313 29.72 3.20 -17.31
N GLN A 314 29.21 2.41 -16.35
CA GLN A 314 29.68 2.34 -14.96
C GLN A 314 29.81 3.71 -14.26
N ARG A 315 28.99 4.69 -14.64
CA ARG A 315 29.10 6.09 -14.18
C ARG A 315 28.58 6.37 -12.76
N GLY A 316 28.27 5.35 -11.96
CA GLY A 316 27.69 5.54 -10.62
C GLY A 316 26.32 6.22 -10.67
N PHE A 317 25.77 6.65 -9.54
CA PHE A 317 24.47 7.34 -9.51
C PHE A 317 24.62 8.83 -9.83
N GLU A 318 23.70 9.34 -10.65
CA GLU A 318 23.57 10.80 -10.80
C GLU A 318 23.14 11.40 -9.46
N ALA A 319 23.77 12.53 -9.10
CA ALA A 319 23.42 13.26 -7.89
C ALA A 319 21.92 13.61 -7.89
N PRO A 320 21.26 13.56 -6.71
CA PRO A 320 19.88 14.03 -6.56
C PRO A 320 19.75 15.47 -7.09
N GLY A 321 18.64 15.75 -7.78
CA GLY A 321 18.28 17.13 -8.09
C GLY A 321 17.90 17.90 -6.83
N ALA A 322 17.95 19.23 -6.85
CA ALA A 322 17.38 20.03 -5.77
C ALA A 322 15.87 19.73 -5.64
N PRO A 323 15.31 19.65 -4.41
CA PRO A 323 13.87 19.49 -4.23
C PRO A 323 13.15 20.67 -4.88
N GLY A 324 12.54 20.43 -6.04
CA GLY A 324 12.07 21.51 -6.90
C GLY A 324 10.62 21.95 -6.63
N ARG A 325 9.87 21.15 -5.86
CA ARG A 325 8.43 21.33 -5.66
C ARG A 325 8.09 21.39 -4.17
N PRO A 326 7.70 22.55 -3.62
CA PRO A 326 7.08 22.61 -2.30
C PRO A 326 5.74 21.85 -2.32
N ALA A 327 5.26 21.40 -1.16
CA ALA A 327 3.94 20.82 -1.02
C ALA A 327 2.89 21.78 -1.63
N LYS A 328 2.39 21.45 -2.83
CA LYS A 328 1.28 22.20 -3.44
C LYS A 328 -0.01 21.63 -2.87
N ASN A 329 -0.89 22.50 -2.37
CA ASN A 329 -2.20 22.14 -1.82
C ASN A 329 -3.14 21.57 -2.91
N GLY A 330 -2.85 20.39 -3.46
CA GLY A 330 -3.78 19.59 -4.28
C GLY A 330 -4.12 20.11 -5.69
N LEU A 331 -3.64 21.29 -6.11
CA LEU A 331 -4.10 21.92 -7.36
C LEU A 331 -3.33 21.51 -8.63
N ALA A 332 -2.40 20.57 -8.57
CA ALA A 332 -1.69 20.07 -9.76
C ALA A 332 -2.51 18.98 -10.46
N LEU A 333 -3.62 19.36 -11.09
CA LEU A 333 -4.42 18.44 -11.88
C LEU A 333 -3.63 18.00 -13.13
N PRO A 334 -3.63 16.71 -13.47
CA PRO A 334 -2.98 16.24 -14.68
C PRO A 334 -3.73 16.80 -15.90
N ARG A 335 -2.98 17.20 -16.94
CA ARG A 335 -3.58 17.65 -18.22
C ARG A 335 -4.40 16.54 -18.90
N THR A 336 -4.07 15.29 -18.61
CA THR A 336 -4.73 14.09 -19.11
C THR A 336 -4.77 13.04 -18.02
N VAL A 337 -5.92 12.39 -17.84
CA VAL A 337 -6.14 11.33 -16.85
C VAL A 337 -6.84 10.17 -17.55
N ALA A 338 -6.42 8.92 -17.29
CA ALA A 338 -7.14 7.78 -17.84
C ALA A 338 -8.50 7.68 -17.13
N VAL A 339 -9.55 7.28 -17.85
CA VAL A 339 -10.91 7.18 -17.28
C VAL A 339 -10.94 6.33 -16.00
N ARG A 340 -10.22 5.21 -15.97
CA ARG A 340 -10.08 4.39 -14.75
C ARG A 340 -9.44 5.12 -13.57
N ASP A 341 -8.50 6.02 -13.81
CA ASP A 341 -7.82 6.77 -12.76
C ASP A 341 -8.76 7.84 -12.19
N MET A 342 -9.72 8.33 -12.99
CA MET A 342 -10.81 9.17 -12.49
C MET A 342 -11.74 8.38 -11.56
N VAL A 343 -12.15 7.18 -11.98
CA VAL A 343 -13.08 6.33 -11.21
C VAL A 343 -12.51 5.97 -9.84
N ARG A 344 -11.20 5.75 -9.72
CA ARG A 344 -10.51 5.49 -8.45
C ARG A 344 -10.64 6.60 -7.40
N HIS A 345 -10.97 7.81 -7.82
CA HIS A 345 -11.12 8.97 -6.94
C HIS A 345 -12.58 9.39 -6.74
N ILE A 346 -13.52 8.63 -7.32
CA ILE A 346 -14.96 8.82 -7.14
C ILE A 346 -15.40 7.85 -6.03
N LYS A 347 -16.22 8.33 -5.09
CA LYS A 347 -16.80 7.46 -4.06
C LYS A 347 -17.69 6.40 -4.71
N ASP A 348 -17.62 5.16 -4.23
CA ASP A 348 -18.38 4.03 -4.77
C ASP A 348 -19.89 4.35 -4.85
N GLU A 349 -20.44 5.01 -3.81
CA GLU A 349 -21.82 5.49 -3.76
C GLU A 349 -22.18 6.46 -4.91
N CYS A 350 -21.27 7.36 -5.30
CA CYS A 350 -21.48 8.24 -6.45
C CYS A 350 -21.44 7.44 -7.76
N LEU A 351 -20.53 6.48 -7.87
CA LEU A 351 -20.40 5.64 -9.06
C LEU A 351 -21.63 4.73 -9.23
N GLU A 352 -22.09 4.10 -8.17
CA GLU A 352 -23.33 3.29 -8.15
C GLU A 352 -24.55 4.12 -8.52
N LYS A 353 -24.65 5.35 -8.02
CA LYS A 353 -25.71 6.28 -8.42
C LYS A 353 -25.66 6.56 -9.92
N VAL A 354 -24.49 6.84 -10.47
CA VAL A 354 -24.33 7.04 -11.93
C VAL A 354 -24.71 5.78 -12.71
N ILE A 355 -24.27 4.60 -12.26
CA ILE A 355 -24.63 3.32 -12.91
C ILE A 355 -26.15 3.12 -12.86
N ARG A 356 -26.79 3.30 -11.70
CA ARG A 356 -28.24 3.09 -11.56
C ARG A 356 -29.04 4.10 -12.38
N ASP A 357 -28.63 5.37 -12.36
CA ASP A 357 -29.41 6.45 -12.96
C ASP A 357 -29.19 6.52 -14.49
N TYR A 358 -28.06 6.04 -15.03
CA TYR A 358 -27.69 6.21 -16.44
C TYR A 358 -27.30 4.92 -17.20
N LEU A 359 -26.98 3.81 -16.53
CA LEU A 359 -26.65 2.55 -17.21
C LEU A 359 -27.92 1.72 -17.45
N HIS A 360 -28.41 1.74 -18.68
CA HIS A 360 -29.49 0.86 -19.12
C HIS A 360 -28.92 -0.43 -19.71
N ILE A 361 -28.91 -1.51 -18.91
CA ILE A 361 -28.56 -2.84 -19.41
C ILE A 361 -29.82 -3.49 -20.00
N GLN A 362 -29.89 -3.57 -21.32
CA GLN A 362 -30.90 -4.40 -21.98
C GLN A 362 -30.44 -5.85 -21.97
N LYS A 363 -31.18 -6.70 -21.26
CA LYS A 363 -30.97 -8.14 -21.29
C LYS A 363 -31.57 -8.66 -22.60
N LEU A 364 -30.70 -8.96 -23.57
CA LEU A 364 -31.13 -9.59 -24.82
C LEU A 364 -31.55 -11.05 -24.54
N PRO A 365 -32.49 -11.60 -25.34
CA PRO A 365 -32.80 -13.03 -25.30
C PRO A 365 -31.55 -13.86 -25.56
N TYR A 366 -31.54 -15.10 -25.06
CA TYR A 366 -30.47 -16.04 -25.39
C TYR A 366 -30.36 -16.17 -26.91
N LEU A 367 -29.12 -16.16 -27.41
CA LEU A 367 -28.86 -16.45 -28.82
C LEU A 367 -29.41 -17.86 -29.11
N PRO A 368 -29.95 -18.11 -30.32
CA PRO A 368 -30.34 -19.45 -30.70
C PRO A 368 -29.09 -20.37 -30.72
N GLY A 369 -29.29 -21.67 -30.49
CA GLY A 369 -28.19 -22.61 -30.17
C GLY A 369 -27.15 -22.79 -31.28
N ASP A 370 -27.48 -22.42 -32.51
CA ASP A 370 -26.63 -22.36 -33.69
C ASP A 370 -25.70 -21.12 -33.72
N GLU A 371 -26.01 -20.09 -32.93
CA GLU A 371 -25.19 -18.89 -32.73
C GLU A 371 -24.37 -18.94 -31.41
N HIS A 372 -24.48 -20.03 -30.66
CA HIS A 372 -23.63 -20.24 -29.49
C HIS A 372 -22.17 -20.42 -29.92
N ILE A 373 -21.27 -19.69 -29.26
CA ILE A 373 -19.83 -19.93 -29.39
C ILE A 373 -19.56 -21.33 -28.79
N ASN A 374 -19.33 -22.31 -29.65
CA ASN A 374 -18.83 -23.62 -29.25
C ASN A 374 -17.42 -23.44 -28.68
N LEU A 375 -17.32 -23.35 -27.36
CA LEU A 375 -16.06 -23.29 -26.61
C LEU A 375 -15.41 -24.66 -26.48
#